data_AF-A0A359I7Y5-F1
#
_entry.id   AF-A0A359I7Y5-F1
#
_cell.length_a   1.000
_cell.length_b   1.000
_cell.length_c   1.000
_cell.angle_alpha   90.00
_cell.angle_beta   90.00
_cell.angle_gamma   90.00
#
_symmetry.space_group_name_H-M   'P 1'
#
loop_
_entity.id
_entity.type
_entity.pdbx_description
1 polymer ?
#
loop_
_entity_poly.entity_id
_entity_poly.type
_entity_poly.pdbx_seq_one_letter_code
_entity_poly.pdbx_strand_id
1 'polypeptide(L)'
;MDSSLSEFKEATTAICYEPDVVWHDVHFSLSYVQDELEQLLKTVANEISSFIQQAISFLGRMIEHARLMIKHPLTSIARVDTSNANIIRIAKTGNLSKKKIVMLGHALHESHFKGSELGVGELCVHLGNFFGMKITAEYARSCFTDIRNDYRDGKTLFLENIYKLLVEKIERAIDSSDKLYDKKRRTQTI
;
A
#
# COMPACT_ATOMS: atom_id res chain seq x y z
N MET A 1 35.86 -19.59 11.82
CA MET A 1 34.91 -19.30 12.90
C MET A 1 33.77 -18.37 12.44
N ASP A 2 33.52 -18.23 11.13
CA ASP A 2 32.53 -17.26 10.61
C ASP A 2 31.09 -17.79 10.50
N SER A 3 30.83 -19.09 10.69
CA SER A 3 29.49 -19.66 10.45
C SER A 3 28.49 -19.37 11.56
N SER A 4 28.90 -19.41 12.84
CA SER A 4 27.96 -19.28 13.97
C SER A 4 27.37 -17.88 14.10
N LEU A 5 28.14 -16.83 13.78
CA LEU A 5 27.64 -15.46 13.74
C LEU A 5 26.71 -15.23 12.53
N SER A 6 26.91 -15.96 11.43
CA SER A 6 26.00 -15.98 10.28
C SER A 6 24.67 -16.62 10.66
N GLU A 7 24.71 -17.81 11.27
CA GLU A 7 23.51 -18.55 11.71
C GLU A 7 22.69 -17.76 12.73
N PHE A 8 23.34 -17.09 13.69
CA PHE A 8 22.65 -16.22 14.66
C PHE A 8 21.94 -15.03 13.99
N LYS A 9 22.62 -14.38 13.03
CA LYS A 9 22.03 -13.29 12.25
C LYS A 9 20.87 -13.78 11.42
N GLU A 10 21.03 -14.88 10.70
CA GLU A 10 19.99 -15.50 9.87
C GLU A 10 18.76 -15.88 10.67
N ALA A 11 18.92 -16.53 11.83
CA ALA A 11 17.80 -16.91 12.70
C ALA A 11 17.06 -15.69 13.26
N THR A 12 17.79 -14.67 13.72
CA THR A 12 17.20 -13.44 14.26
C THR A 12 16.47 -12.65 13.16
N THR A 13 17.05 -12.61 11.96
CA THR A 13 16.43 -12.03 10.77
C THR A 13 15.17 -12.78 10.39
N ALA A 14 15.18 -14.12 10.35
CA ALA A 14 14.02 -14.93 9.99
C ALA A 14 12.79 -14.64 10.88
N ILE A 15 12.99 -14.52 12.21
CA ILE A 15 11.93 -14.16 13.17
C ILE A 15 11.29 -12.80 12.83
N CYS A 16 12.08 -11.85 12.34
CA CYS A 16 11.59 -10.50 12.00
C CYS A 16 10.93 -10.43 10.62
N TYR A 17 11.08 -11.45 9.77
CA TYR A 17 10.47 -11.50 8.44
C TYR A 17 9.34 -12.53 8.31
N GLU A 18 8.91 -13.14 9.42
CA GLU A 18 7.82 -14.11 9.43
C GLU A 18 6.45 -13.43 9.14
N PRO A 19 5.53 -14.06 8.38
CA PRO A 19 4.33 -13.36 7.90
C PRO A 19 3.35 -12.88 8.99
N ASP A 20 3.45 -13.39 10.22
CA ASP A 20 2.57 -13.06 11.35
C ASP A 20 3.33 -12.63 12.62
N VAL A 21 4.40 -11.84 12.46
CA VAL A 21 5.18 -11.37 13.62
C VAL A 21 4.34 -10.53 14.59
N VAL A 22 4.27 -10.96 15.85
CA VAL A 22 3.82 -10.12 16.96
C VAL A 22 5.02 -9.28 17.42
N TRP A 23 5.12 -8.05 16.92
CA TRP A 23 6.29 -7.19 17.13
C TRP A 23 6.59 -6.85 18.60
N HIS A 24 5.57 -6.84 19.46
CA HIS A 24 5.76 -6.68 20.90
C HIS A 24 6.51 -7.89 21.49
N ASP A 25 6.15 -9.11 21.10
CA ASP A 25 6.79 -10.33 21.59
C ASP A 25 8.22 -10.46 21.07
N VAL A 26 8.47 -10.05 19.82
CA VAL A 26 9.82 -9.95 19.25
C VAL A 26 10.66 -8.91 19.99
N HIS A 27 10.09 -7.72 20.27
CA HIS A 27 10.79 -6.70 21.04
C HIS A 27 11.20 -7.21 22.42
N PHE A 28 10.29 -7.84 23.16
CA PHE A 28 10.59 -8.43 24.46
C PHE A 28 11.63 -9.55 24.38
N SER A 29 11.50 -10.45 23.41
CA SER A 29 12.41 -11.60 23.25
C SER A 29 13.83 -11.15 22.90
N LEU A 30 13.98 -10.19 21.97
CA LEU A 30 15.29 -9.66 21.59
C LEU A 30 15.93 -8.86 22.72
N SER A 31 15.15 -8.06 23.47
CA SER A 31 15.65 -7.35 24.65
C SER A 31 16.11 -8.31 25.74
N TYR A 32 15.38 -9.38 25.99
CA TYR A 32 15.80 -10.42 26.94
C TYR A 32 17.13 -11.07 26.53
N VAL A 33 17.27 -11.45 25.25
CA VAL A 33 18.53 -12.03 24.74
C VAL A 33 19.69 -11.02 24.81
N GLN A 34 19.42 -9.72 24.57
CA GLN A 34 20.43 -8.68 24.74
C GLN A 34 20.91 -8.59 26.20
N ASP A 35 19.99 -8.59 27.16
CA ASP A 35 20.32 -8.50 28.60
C ASP A 35 21.19 -9.69 29.04
N GLU A 36 20.87 -10.91 28.60
CA GLU A 36 21.66 -12.11 28.87
C GLU A 36 23.07 -12.03 28.27
N LEU A 37 23.21 -11.51 27.04
CA LEU A 37 24.52 -11.32 26.41
C LEU A 37 25.34 -10.21 27.08
N GLU A 38 24.70 -9.15 27.56
CA GLU A 38 25.37 -8.10 28.34
C GLU A 38 25.86 -8.60 29.70
N GLN A 39 25.11 -9.50 30.35
CA GLN A 39 25.57 -10.19 31.55
C GLN A 39 26.74 -11.13 31.26
N LEU A 40 26.63 -11.93 30.19
CA LEU A 40 27.69 -12.81 29.74
C LEU A 40 28.97 -12.01 29.49
N LEU A 41 28.89 -10.89 28.76
CA LEU A 41 30.02 -10.01 28.45
C LEU A 41 30.79 -9.54 29.70
N LYS A 42 30.10 -9.31 30.83
CA LYS A 42 30.74 -8.91 32.10
C LYS A 42 31.53 -10.05 32.75
N THR A 43 31.23 -11.29 32.38
CA THR A 43 31.82 -12.51 32.97
C THR A 43 32.88 -13.17 32.10
N VAL A 44 32.94 -12.88 30.79
CA VAL A 44 33.94 -13.47 29.87
C VAL A 44 35.12 -12.53 29.64
N ALA A 45 36.35 -13.05 29.78
CA ALA A 45 37.58 -12.30 29.51
C ALA A 45 38.14 -12.62 28.11
N ASN A 46 38.42 -11.56 27.34
CA ASN A 46 39.30 -11.51 26.16
C ASN A 46 38.68 -11.81 24.78
N GLU A 47 38.76 -13.03 24.25
CA GLU A 47 38.59 -13.24 22.79
C GLU A 47 37.13 -13.26 22.33
N ILE A 48 36.23 -13.82 23.15
CA ILE A 48 34.80 -13.95 22.85
C ILE A 48 34.07 -12.60 23.05
N SER A 49 34.68 -11.69 23.81
CA SER A 49 34.13 -10.36 24.13
C SER A 49 33.79 -9.57 22.86
N SER A 50 34.67 -9.62 21.84
CA SER A 50 34.44 -8.91 20.58
C SER A 50 33.25 -9.47 19.79
N PHE A 51 33.07 -10.80 19.77
CA PHE A 51 31.93 -11.46 19.13
C PHE A 51 30.61 -11.17 19.87
N ILE A 52 30.63 -11.18 21.21
CA ILE A 52 29.46 -10.84 22.03
C ILE A 52 29.08 -9.37 21.81
N GLN A 53 30.05 -8.45 21.77
CA GLN A 53 29.80 -7.04 21.46
C GLN A 53 29.17 -6.85 20.06
N GLN A 54 29.64 -7.61 19.06
CA GLN A 54 29.03 -7.59 17.72
C GLN A 54 27.60 -8.13 17.72
N ALA A 55 27.32 -9.20 18.48
CA ALA A 55 25.98 -9.75 18.63
C ALA A 55 25.04 -8.76 19.34
N ILE A 56 25.49 -8.11 20.41
CA ILE A 56 24.74 -7.04 21.11
C ILE A 56 24.46 -5.88 20.16
N SER A 57 25.46 -5.40 19.40
CA SER A 57 25.27 -4.32 18.42
C SER A 57 24.26 -4.70 17.32
N PHE A 58 24.26 -5.95 16.88
CA PHE A 58 23.27 -6.45 15.93
C PHE A 58 21.87 -6.52 16.55
N LEU A 59 21.73 -7.09 17.75
CA LEU A 59 20.45 -7.13 18.47
C LEU A 59 19.89 -5.72 18.72
N GLY A 60 20.72 -4.75 19.09
CA GLY A 60 20.30 -3.36 19.25
C GLY A 60 19.65 -2.78 18.00
N ARG A 61 20.17 -3.12 16.81
CA ARG A 61 19.56 -2.73 15.52
C ARG A 61 18.23 -3.45 15.27
N MET A 62 18.13 -4.73 15.63
CA MET A 62 16.90 -5.51 15.49
C MET A 62 15.81 -5.07 16.48
N ILE A 63 16.19 -4.70 17.70
CA ILE A 63 15.30 -4.13 18.71
C ILE A 63 14.78 -2.77 18.25
N GLU A 64 15.64 -1.92 17.70
CA GLU A 64 15.21 -0.64 17.13
C GLU A 64 14.28 -0.86 15.93
N HIS A 65 14.57 -1.83 15.08
CA HIS A 65 13.64 -2.24 14.02
C HIS A 65 12.28 -2.69 14.59
N ALA A 66 12.25 -3.55 15.61
CA ALA A 66 11.01 -3.97 16.26
C ALA A 66 10.25 -2.79 16.89
N ARG A 67 10.95 -1.84 17.52
CA ARG A 67 10.34 -0.60 18.06
C ARG A 67 9.73 0.25 16.96
N LEU A 68 10.45 0.42 15.85
CA LEU A 68 9.93 1.11 14.67
C LEU A 68 8.71 0.40 14.12
N MET A 69 8.69 -0.94 14.10
CA MET A 69 7.54 -1.74 13.68
C MET A 69 6.36 -1.71 14.66
N ILE A 70 6.58 -1.47 15.95
CA ILE A 70 5.50 -1.24 16.91
C ILE A 70 4.89 0.16 16.72
N LYS A 71 5.74 1.17 16.57
CA LYS A 71 5.34 2.60 16.49
C LYS A 71 4.81 2.98 15.11
N HIS A 72 5.44 2.44 14.09
CA HIS A 72 5.19 2.64 12.67
C HIS A 72 5.26 1.27 12.00
N PRO A 73 4.31 0.36 12.30
CA PRO A 73 4.25 -0.92 11.62
C PRO A 73 4.39 -0.64 10.14
N LEU A 74 5.41 -1.27 9.51
CA LEU A 74 5.40 -1.38 8.06
C LEU A 74 4.05 -2.02 7.79
N THR A 75 3.11 -1.20 7.34
CA THR A 75 1.96 -1.65 6.61
C THR A 75 2.60 -2.46 5.49
N SER A 76 2.73 -3.77 5.74
CA SER A 76 2.80 -4.80 4.73
C SER A 76 1.97 -4.28 3.58
N ILE A 77 2.54 -4.26 2.37
CA ILE A 77 1.82 -4.08 1.10
C ILE A 77 0.35 -4.38 1.32
N ALA A 78 -0.43 -3.32 1.54
CA ALA A 78 -1.75 -3.31 2.15
C ALA A 78 -2.17 -4.58 2.93
N ARG A 79 -2.05 -4.58 4.27
CA ARG A 79 -3.20 -5.08 5.04
C ARG A 79 -4.37 -4.26 4.49
N VAL A 80 -5.24 -4.92 3.74
CA VAL A 80 -6.51 -4.39 3.23
C VAL A 80 -7.33 -4.12 4.48
N ASP A 81 -6.97 -3.01 5.12
CA ASP A 81 -7.70 -2.44 6.21
C ASP A 81 -9.10 -2.20 5.66
N THR A 82 -10.07 -2.43 6.51
CA THR A 82 -11.52 -2.37 6.27
C THR A 82 -12.00 -1.14 5.45
N SER A 83 -11.14 -0.11 5.31
CA SER A 83 -11.21 1.02 4.38
C SER A 83 -11.26 0.63 2.88
N ASN A 84 -10.37 -0.25 2.41
CA ASN A 84 -10.38 -0.72 1.01
C ASN A 84 -11.42 -1.80 0.78
N ALA A 85 -11.85 -2.53 1.81
CA ALA A 85 -12.91 -3.52 1.68
C ALA A 85 -14.20 -2.90 1.13
N ASN A 86 -14.51 -1.65 1.51
CA ASN A 86 -15.64 -0.91 0.94
C ASN A 86 -15.42 -0.52 -0.51
N ILE A 87 -14.21 -0.08 -0.90
CA ILE A 87 -13.88 0.27 -2.30
C ILE A 87 -13.88 -0.97 -3.19
N ILE A 88 -13.29 -2.07 -2.72
CA ILE A 88 -13.30 -3.38 -3.38
C ILE A 88 -14.73 -3.93 -3.43
N ARG A 89 -15.53 -3.78 -2.36
CA ARG A 89 -16.95 -4.14 -2.36
C ARG A 89 -17.71 -3.30 -3.36
N ILE A 90 -17.51 -1.99 -3.42
CA ILE A 90 -18.10 -1.10 -4.43
C ILE A 90 -17.64 -1.48 -5.84
N ALA A 91 -16.41 -1.96 -6.03
CA ALA A 91 -15.96 -2.47 -7.33
C ALA A 91 -16.57 -3.83 -7.69
N LYS A 92 -16.89 -4.67 -6.69
CA LYS A 92 -17.53 -5.99 -6.87
C LYS A 92 -19.05 -5.91 -6.99
N THR A 93 -19.70 -5.01 -6.26
CA THR A 93 -21.16 -4.79 -6.24
C THR A 93 -21.58 -3.69 -7.20
N GLY A 94 -20.76 -2.65 -7.33
CA GLY A 94 -20.84 -1.68 -8.40
C GLY A 94 -20.33 -2.32 -9.68
N ASN A 95 -20.93 -1.90 -10.79
CA ASN A 95 -20.83 -2.55 -12.09
C ASN A 95 -19.45 -2.29 -12.77
N LEU A 96 -18.34 -2.39 -12.02
CA LEU A 96 -16.98 -2.14 -12.48
C LEU A 96 -16.46 -3.39 -13.20
N SER A 97 -16.42 -3.36 -14.53
CA SER A 97 -15.92 -4.47 -15.33
C SER A 97 -14.41 -4.37 -15.54
N LYS A 98 -13.78 -5.48 -15.94
CA LYS A 98 -12.35 -5.50 -16.31
C LYS A 98 -12.03 -4.46 -17.40
N LYS A 99 -12.94 -4.26 -18.37
CA LYS A 99 -12.81 -3.22 -19.41
C LYS A 99 -12.71 -1.81 -18.82
N LYS A 100 -13.53 -1.50 -17.80
CA LYS A 100 -13.50 -0.19 -17.11
C LYS A 100 -12.20 0.02 -16.33
N ILE A 101 -11.65 -1.04 -15.73
CA ILE A 101 -10.34 -1.00 -15.06
C ILE A 101 -9.21 -0.76 -16.07
N VAL A 102 -9.26 -1.42 -17.24
CA VAL A 102 -8.29 -1.17 -18.33
C VAL A 102 -8.37 0.28 -18.81
N MET A 103 -9.57 0.83 -19.02
CA MET A 103 -9.73 2.26 -19.36
C MET A 103 -9.08 3.18 -18.32
N LEU A 104 -9.31 2.92 -17.03
CA LEU A 104 -8.70 3.67 -15.93
C LEU A 104 -7.17 3.55 -15.95
N GLY A 105 -6.64 2.34 -16.13
CA GLY A 105 -5.20 2.10 -16.20
C GLY A 105 -4.52 2.86 -17.34
N HIS A 106 -5.11 2.85 -18.53
CA HIS A 106 -4.59 3.61 -19.66
C HIS A 106 -4.62 5.13 -19.41
N ALA A 107 -5.71 5.66 -18.85
CA ALA A 107 -5.81 7.10 -18.56
C ALA A 107 -4.84 7.55 -17.46
N LEU A 108 -4.68 6.75 -16.41
CA LEU A 108 -3.70 7.03 -15.35
C LEU A 108 -2.28 6.96 -15.88
N HIS A 109 -1.98 5.96 -16.73
CA HIS A 109 -0.67 5.84 -17.33
C HIS A 109 -0.31 7.08 -18.16
N GLU A 110 -1.20 7.47 -19.07
CA GLU A 110 -0.98 8.62 -19.96
C GLU A 110 -0.85 9.94 -19.20
N SER A 111 -1.54 10.08 -18.06
CA SER A 111 -1.55 11.32 -17.27
C SER A 111 -0.38 11.45 -16.29
N HIS A 112 0.06 10.36 -15.65
CA HIS A 112 1.00 10.43 -14.52
C HIS A 112 2.22 9.50 -14.65
N PHE A 113 2.19 8.53 -15.56
CA PHE A 113 3.27 7.53 -15.71
C PHE A 113 3.88 7.52 -17.12
N LYS A 114 3.49 8.45 -17.99
CA LYS A 114 4.04 8.59 -19.33
C LYS A 114 5.53 8.92 -19.24
N GLY A 115 6.37 8.06 -19.81
CA GLY A 115 7.84 8.17 -19.74
C GLY A 115 8.47 7.56 -18.48
N SER A 116 7.67 6.97 -17.58
CA SER A 116 8.19 6.15 -16.49
C SER A 116 8.55 4.74 -16.97
N GLU A 117 9.30 4.00 -16.15
CA GLU A 117 9.63 2.59 -16.40
C GLU A 117 8.41 1.66 -16.26
N LEU A 118 7.34 2.12 -15.59
CA LEU A 118 6.14 1.33 -15.37
C LEU A 118 5.34 1.20 -16.69
N GLY A 119 5.20 -0.03 -17.17
CA GLY A 119 4.41 -0.33 -18.36
C GLY A 119 2.90 -0.21 -18.10
N VAL A 120 2.14 0.27 -19.10
CA VAL A 120 0.67 0.38 -19.00
C VAL A 120 -0.01 -0.97 -18.70
N GLY A 121 0.53 -2.06 -19.24
CA GLY A 121 0.02 -3.41 -18.97
C GLY A 121 0.24 -3.83 -17.52
N GLU A 122 1.39 -3.50 -16.96
CA GLU A 122 1.74 -3.76 -15.55
C GLU A 122 0.84 -2.94 -14.61
N LEU A 123 0.60 -1.66 -14.92
CA LEU A 123 -0.35 -0.84 -14.19
C LEU A 123 -1.76 -1.42 -14.21
N CYS A 124 -2.23 -1.92 -15.36
CA CYS A 124 -3.54 -2.56 -15.46
C CYS A 124 -3.63 -3.87 -14.64
N VAL A 125 -2.55 -4.65 -14.59
CA VAL A 125 -2.47 -5.86 -13.76
C VAL A 125 -2.55 -5.49 -12.28
N HIS A 126 -1.79 -4.48 -11.83
CA HIS A 126 -1.82 -3.99 -10.45
C HIS A 126 -3.20 -3.46 -10.05
N LEU A 127 -3.85 -2.67 -10.91
CA LEU A 127 -5.22 -2.21 -10.68
C LEU A 127 -6.22 -3.37 -10.62
N GLY A 128 -6.09 -4.36 -11.51
CA GLY A 128 -6.88 -5.57 -11.47
C GLY A 128 -6.77 -6.28 -10.12
N ASN A 129 -5.54 -6.54 -9.67
CA ASN A 129 -5.28 -7.17 -8.37
C ASN A 129 -5.86 -6.36 -7.21
N PHE A 130 -5.72 -5.02 -7.24
CA PHE A 130 -6.29 -4.13 -6.22
C PHE A 130 -7.81 -4.28 -6.10
N PHE A 131 -8.53 -4.36 -7.21
CA PHE A 131 -9.99 -4.56 -7.21
C PHE A 131 -10.41 -6.03 -7.06
N GLY A 132 -9.47 -6.96 -6.89
CA GLY A 132 -9.73 -8.39 -6.81
C GLY A 132 -10.20 -9.02 -8.12
N MET A 133 -9.76 -8.47 -9.27
CA MET A 133 -10.07 -8.95 -10.62
C MET A 133 -8.79 -9.38 -11.35
N LYS A 134 -8.72 -10.65 -11.76
CA LYS A 134 -7.58 -11.13 -12.54
C LYS A 134 -7.57 -10.51 -13.94
N ILE A 135 -6.63 -9.62 -14.20
CA ILE A 135 -6.34 -8.97 -15.49
C ILE A 135 -4.91 -9.34 -15.87
N THR A 136 -4.70 -9.78 -17.10
CA THR A 136 -3.35 -10.04 -17.65
C THR A 136 -2.93 -8.90 -18.58
N ALA A 137 -1.63 -8.78 -18.84
CA ALA A 137 -1.11 -7.77 -19.76
C ALA A 137 -1.60 -8.01 -21.20
N GLU A 138 -1.78 -9.27 -21.62
CA GLU A 138 -2.37 -9.65 -22.92
C GLU A 138 -3.82 -9.19 -23.01
N TYR A 139 -4.59 -9.40 -21.93
CA TYR A 139 -5.97 -8.94 -21.86
C TYR A 139 -6.04 -7.42 -21.92
N ALA A 140 -5.18 -6.69 -21.19
CA ALA A 140 -5.17 -5.23 -21.23
C ALA A 140 -4.93 -4.70 -22.65
N ARG A 141 -3.97 -5.29 -23.38
CA ARG A 141 -3.67 -4.93 -24.78
C ARG A 141 -4.84 -5.17 -25.73
N SER A 142 -5.43 -6.37 -25.71
CA SER A 142 -6.58 -6.71 -26.55
C SER A 142 -7.81 -5.85 -26.20
N CYS A 143 -8.08 -5.67 -24.90
CA CYS A 143 -9.20 -4.87 -24.42
C CYS A 143 -9.07 -3.39 -24.80
N PHE A 144 -7.86 -2.83 -24.86
CA PHE A 144 -7.65 -1.47 -25.36
C PHE A 144 -8.05 -1.31 -26.83
N THR A 145 -7.85 -2.36 -27.65
CA THR A 145 -8.33 -2.35 -29.04
C THR A 145 -9.86 -2.29 -29.08
N ASP A 146 -10.55 -3.04 -28.23
CA ASP A 146 -12.01 -3.00 -28.13
C ASP A 146 -12.52 -1.65 -27.60
N ILE A 147 -11.79 -1.02 -26.69
CA ILE A 147 -12.10 0.33 -26.19
C ILE A 147 -11.97 1.35 -27.32
N ARG A 148 -10.91 1.26 -28.13
CA ARG A 148 -10.69 2.13 -29.29
C ARG A 148 -11.80 1.97 -30.33
N ASN A 149 -12.26 0.74 -30.55
CA ASN A 149 -13.36 0.47 -31.48
C ASN A 149 -14.68 1.02 -30.94
N ASP A 150 -14.99 0.81 -29.65
CA ASP A 150 -16.18 1.40 -29.03
C ASP A 150 -16.21 2.94 -29.16
N TYR A 151 -15.06 3.60 -28.97
CA TYR A 151 -14.95 5.04 -29.17
C TYR A 151 -15.22 5.45 -30.62
N ARG A 152 -14.66 4.71 -31.59
CA ARG A 152 -14.90 4.93 -33.02
C ARG A 152 -16.37 4.73 -33.40
N ASP A 153 -17.05 3.80 -32.75
CA ASP A 153 -18.48 3.53 -32.93
C ASP A 153 -19.38 4.57 -32.24
N GLY A 154 -18.81 5.60 -31.62
CA GLY A 154 -19.54 6.68 -30.94
C GLY A 154 -20.15 6.27 -29.60
N LYS A 155 -19.69 5.16 -29.00
CA LYS A 155 -20.16 4.75 -27.68
C LYS A 155 -19.50 5.62 -26.61
N THR A 156 -20.30 6.12 -25.68
CA THR A 156 -19.80 6.88 -24.52
C THR A 156 -18.91 5.99 -23.65
N LEU A 157 -17.70 6.46 -23.41
CA LEU A 157 -16.72 5.72 -22.61
C LEU A 157 -16.97 5.92 -21.11
N PHE A 158 -16.50 4.96 -20.31
CA PHE A 158 -16.66 4.99 -18.85
C PHE A 158 -16.11 6.27 -18.21
N LEU A 159 -14.94 6.74 -18.66
CA LEU A 159 -14.29 7.93 -18.10
C LEU A 159 -15.01 9.23 -18.48
N GLU A 160 -15.58 9.31 -19.68
CA GLU A 160 -16.41 10.45 -20.10
C GLU A 160 -17.65 10.57 -19.20
N ASN A 161 -18.29 9.44 -18.91
CA ASN A 161 -19.44 9.41 -18.01
C ASN A 161 -19.06 9.79 -16.57
N ILE A 162 -17.90 9.34 -16.06
CA ILE A 162 -17.41 9.77 -14.73
C ILE A 162 -17.20 11.28 -14.71
N TYR A 163 -16.53 11.83 -15.72
CA TYR A 163 -16.26 13.26 -15.79
C TYR A 163 -17.56 14.06 -15.77
N LYS A 164 -18.54 13.69 -16.61
CA LYS A 164 -19.85 14.33 -16.63
C LYS A 164 -20.54 14.31 -15.26
N LEU A 165 -20.61 13.14 -14.61
CA LEU A 165 -21.25 13.00 -13.29
C LEU A 165 -20.55 13.82 -12.21
N LEU A 166 -19.22 13.93 -12.28
CA LEU A 166 -18.44 14.75 -11.35
C LEU A 166 -18.77 16.23 -11.54
N VAL A 167 -18.77 16.72 -12.78
CA VAL A 167 -19.11 18.12 -13.10
C VAL A 167 -20.52 18.45 -12.61
N GLU A 168 -21.51 17.63 -12.92
CA GLU A 168 -22.89 17.83 -12.45
C GLU A 168 -23.00 17.86 -10.91
N LYS A 169 -22.18 17.07 -10.21
CA LYS A 169 -22.14 17.09 -8.74
C LYS A 169 -21.53 18.38 -8.21
N ILE A 170 -20.49 18.90 -8.85
CA ILE A 170 -19.85 20.17 -8.50
C ILE A 170 -20.85 21.31 -8.68
N GLU A 171 -21.54 21.37 -9.82
CA GLU A 171 -22.57 22.39 -10.11
C GLU A 171 -23.69 22.38 -9.07
N ARG A 172 -24.23 21.20 -8.72
CA ARG A 172 -25.25 21.07 -7.66
C ARG A 172 -24.74 21.56 -6.29
N ALA A 173 -23.46 21.36 -5.99
CA ALA A 173 -22.86 21.80 -4.74
C ALA A 173 -22.71 23.32 -4.69
N ILE A 174 -22.31 23.95 -5.80
CA ILE A 174 -22.26 25.40 -5.96
C ILE A 174 -23.65 26.01 -5.75
N ASP A 175 -24.65 25.54 -6.49
CA ASP A 175 -26.04 26.02 -6.38
C ASP A 175 -26.59 25.90 -4.95
N SER A 176 -26.25 24.81 -4.25
CA SER A 176 -26.68 24.58 -2.88
C SER A 176 -26.02 25.54 -1.90
N SER A 177 -24.73 25.82 -2.09
CA SER A 177 -23.96 26.79 -1.31
C SER A 177 -24.51 28.21 -1.49
N ASP A 178 -24.78 28.61 -2.73
CA ASP A 178 -25.29 29.94 -3.07
C ASP A 178 -26.69 30.16 -2.49
N LYS A 179 -27.58 29.16 -2.58
CA LYS A 179 -28.90 29.19 -1.94
C LYS A 179 -28.81 29.30 -0.42
N LEU A 180 -27.83 28.64 0.21
CA LEU A 180 -27.58 28.72 1.65
C LEU A 180 -27.08 30.11 2.05
N TYR A 181 -26.20 30.70 1.24
CA TYR A 181 -25.68 32.06 1.44
C TYR A 181 -26.81 33.10 1.33
N ASP A 182 -27.63 33.03 0.29
CA ASP A 182 -28.77 33.92 0.08
C ASP A 182 -29.81 33.80 1.19
N LYS A 183 -30.08 32.57 1.66
CA LYS A 183 -30.98 32.34 2.79
C LYS A 183 -30.44 33.01 4.06
N LYS A 184 -29.16 32.83 4.40
CA LYS A 184 -28.53 33.45 5.57
C LYS A 184 -28.61 34.98 5.52
N ARG A 185 -28.31 35.58 4.37
CA ARG A 185 -28.37 37.03 4.15
C ARG A 185 -29.79 37.58 4.37
N ARG A 186 -30.83 36.89 3.88
CA ARG A 186 -32.23 37.30 4.10
C ARG A 186 -32.63 37.27 5.58
N THR A 187 -32.20 36.26 6.34
CA THR A 187 -32.44 36.19 7.80
C THR A 187 -31.68 37.22 8.62
N GLN A 188 -30.60 37.81 8.11
CA GLN A 188 -29.83 38.87 8.80
C GLN A 188 -30.36 40.28 8.50
N THR A 189 -31.31 40.42 7.56
CA THR A 189 -31.89 41.70 7.14
C THR A 189 -33.30 41.92 7.74
N ILE A 190 -33.72 41.06 8.67
CA ILE A 190 -34.96 41.14 9.46
C ILE A 190 -34.55 41.25 10.92
#